data_AF-A0A672R1Y3-F1
#
_entry.id   AF-A0A672R1Y3-F1
#
_cell.length_a   1.000
_cell.length_b   1.000
_cell.length_c   1.000
_cell.angle_alpha   90.00
_cell.angle_beta   90.00
_cell.angle_gamma   90.00
#
_symmetry.space_group_name_H-M   'P 1'
#
loop_
_entity.id
_entity.type
_entity.pdbx_description
1 polymer ?
#
loop_
_entity_poly.entity_id
_entity_poly.type
_entity_poly.pdbx_seq_one_letter_code
_entity_poly.pdbx_strand_id
1 'polypeptide(L)'
;MHRVQVLSGHLSSNSRVGMRQCSALAADPNDIVVVHGLRTAIGRAKRGSFKDTTPDELLSAVMRAVLKDVGLRPSLLGDVCCMCEVAV
;
A
#
# COMPACT_ATOMS: atom_id res chain seq x y z
N MET A 1 -23.31 -10.88 12.82
CA MET A 1 -22.42 -11.70 11.97
C MET A 1 -22.73 -11.48 10.47
N HIS A 2 -22.60 -10.25 9.98
CA HIS A 2 -22.93 -9.91 8.58
C HIS A 2 -21.78 -10.25 7.62
N ARG A 3 -20.53 -10.16 8.09
CA ARG A 3 -19.31 -10.40 7.28
C ARG A 3 -19.17 -11.85 6.79
N VAL A 4 -19.62 -12.82 7.60
CA VAL A 4 -19.57 -14.25 7.24
C VAL A 4 -20.57 -14.58 6.12
N GLN A 5 -21.71 -13.90 6.10
CA GLN A 5 -22.73 -14.08 5.06
C GLN A 5 -22.24 -13.55 3.70
N VAL A 6 -21.50 -12.44 3.68
CA VAL A 6 -20.88 -11.90 2.46
C VAL A 6 -19.88 -12.89 1.87
N LEU A 7 -19.01 -13.47 2.71
CA LEU A 7 -18.03 -14.49 2.27
C LEU A 7 -18.68 -15.74 1.67
N SER A 8 -19.78 -16.21 2.24
CA SER A 8 -20.53 -17.38 1.72
C SER A 8 -21.05 -17.16 0.28
N GLY A 9 -21.48 -15.94 -0.03
CA GLY A 9 -21.97 -15.56 -1.37
C GLY A 9 -20.89 -15.53 -2.46
N HIS A 10 -19.61 -15.44 -2.10
CA HIS A 10 -18.49 -15.49 -3.05
C HIS A 10 -17.97 -16.92 -3.30
N LEU A 11 -18.23 -17.86 -2.37
CA LEU A 11 -17.81 -19.26 -2.50
C LEU A 11 -18.79 -20.10 -3.33
N SER A 12 -20.04 -19.67 -3.42
CA SER A 12 -21.05 -20.30 -4.29
C SER A 12 -20.86 -19.83 -5.73
N SER A 13 -20.02 -20.57 -6.49
CA SER A 13 -19.77 -20.33 -7.90
C SER A 13 -21.05 -20.58 -8.72
N ASN A 14 -21.85 -19.54 -8.93
CA ASN A 14 -22.93 -19.54 -9.91
C ASN A 14 -22.41 -18.83 -11.17
N SER A 15 -22.12 -19.61 -12.20
CA SER A 15 -21.60 -19.18 -13.51
C SER A 15 -22.63 -18.40 -14.32
N ARG A 16 -23.07 -17.25 -13.80
CA ARG A 16 -23.77 -16.22 -14.56
C ARG A 16 -22.82 -15.04 -14.66
N VAL A 17 -22.02 -15.03 -15.73
CA VAL A 17 -21.28 -13.85 -16.19
C VAL A 17 -22.31 -12.86 -16.75
N GLY A 18 -23.19 -12.37 -15.88
CA GLY A 18 -23.84 -11.09 -16.06
C GLY A 18 -22.89 -10.06 -15.48
N MET A 19 -22.76 -8.91 -16.15
CA MET A 19 -22.08 -7.73 -15.64
C MET A 19 -22.64 -7.37 -14.27
N ARG A 20 -22.11 -7.97 -13.20
CA ARG A 20 -22.41 -7.58 -11.83
C ARG A 20 -21.80 -6.21 -11.70
N GLN A 21 -22.64 -5.19 -11.59
CA GLN A 21 -22.20 -3.89 -11.09
C GLN A 21 -21.37 -4.15 -9.85
N CYS A 22 -20.06 -3.89 -9.95
CA CYS A 22 -19.18 -4.00 -8.81
C CYS A 22 -19.77 -3.06 -7.75
N SER A 23 -20.15 -3.59 -6.60
CA SER A 23 -20.59 -2.79 -5.45
C SER A 23 -19.53 -1.79 -4.98
N ALA A 24 -18.32 -1.85 -5.56
CA ALA A 24 -17.22 -0.90 -5.46
C ALA A 24 -17.51 0.51 -6.02
N LEU A 25 -18.69 0.78 -6.60
CA LEU A 25 -19.06 2.12 -7.07
C LEU A 25 -19.59 3.04 -5.95
N ALA A 26 -19.99 2.49 -4.81
CA ALA A 26 -20.44 3.27 -3.66
C ALA A 26 -19.26 3.50 -2.71
N ALA A 27 -18.83 4.76 -2.56
CA ALA A 27 -17.83 5.14 -1.59
C ALA A 27 -18.45 5.13 -0.18
N ASP A 28 -17.97 4.26 0.70
CA ASP A 28 -18.33 4.24 2.11
C ASP A 28 -17.33 5.10 2.91
N PRO A 29 -17.78 5.86 3.94
CA PRO A 29 -16.88 6.62 4.80
C PRO A 29 -15.82 5.76 5.54
N ASN A 30 -16.02 4.44 5.63
CA ASN A 30 -15.10 3.51 6.29
C ASN A 30 -14.17 2.77 5.30
N ASP A 31 -14.18 3.14 4.02
CA ASP A 31 -13.30 2.51 3.04
C ASP A 31 -11.83 2.86 3.28
N ILE A 32 -10.96 1.86 3.10
CA ILE A 32 -9.50 2.02 3.20
C ILE A 32 -9.00 2.55 1.86
N VAL A 33 -8.43 3.75 1.88
CA VAL A 33 -7.96 4.45 0.68
C VAL A 33 -6.45 4.61 0.65
N VAL A 34 -5.86 4.57 -0.55
CA VAL A 34 -4.45 4.91 -0.78
C VAL A 34 -4.35 6.40 -1.04
N VAL A 35 -3.75 7.15 -0.10
CA VAL A 35 -3.66 8.62 -0.17
C VAL A 35 -2.51 9.07 -1.07
N HIS A 36 -1.35 8.43 -0.94
CA HIS A 36 -0.14 8.82 -1.67
C HIS A 36 0.80 7.63 -1.84
N GLY A 37 1.64 7.66 -2.88
CA GLY A 37 2.62 6.62 -3.16
C GLY A 37 3.88 7.20 -3.77
N LEU A 38 5.02 6.96 -3.11
CA LEU A 38 6.35 7.41 -3.55
C LEU A 38 7.32 6.23 -3.45
N ARG A 39 8.31 6.21 -4.34
CA ARG A 39 9.38 5.21 -4.35
C ARG A 39 10.72 5.85 -4.67
N THR A 40 11.82 5.23 -4.25
CA THR A 40 13.15 5.63 -4.70
C THR A 40 13.37 5.24 -6.17
N ALA A 41 14.37 5.86 -6.79
CA ALA A 41 14.90 5.34 -8.05
C ALA A 41 15.42 3.91 -7.86
N ILE A 42 15.46 3.13 -8.94
CA ILE A 42 16.02 1.77 -8.92
C ILE A 42 17.48 1.87 -9.36
N GLY A 43 18.40 1.68 -8.42
CA GLY A 43 19.83 1.61 -8.69
C GLY A 43 20.29 0.20 -9.05
N ARG A 44 21.37 0.08 -9.83
CA ARG A 44 22.04 -1.22 -10.03
C ARG A 44 22.78 -1.63 -8.75
N ALA A 45 22.65 -2.89 -8.35
CA ALA A 45 23.40 -3.43 -7.21
C ALA A 45 24.92 -3.31 -7.44
N LYS A 46 25.67 -2.95 -6.38
CA LYS A 46 27.14 -2.82 -6.33
C LYS A 46 27.79 -1.78 -7.27
N ARG A 47 27.13 -1.38 -8.37
CA ARG A 47 27.64 -0.47 -9.41
C ARG A 47 26.78 0.77 -9.63
N GLY A 48 25.62 0.88 -8.99
CA GLY A 48 24.70 2.00 -9.12
C GLY A 48 24.92 3.11 -8.09
N SER A 49 24.09 4.15 -8.18
CA SER A 49 24.17 5.34 -7.30
C SER A 49 23.90 5.05 -5.82
N PHE A 50 23.22 3.95 -5.51
CA PHE A 50 22.91 3.50 -4.13
C PHE A 50 23.85 2.39 -3.65
N LYS A 51 25.04 2.24 -4.24
CA LYS A 51 25.98 1.17 -3.87
C LYS A 51 26.51 1.29 -2.42
N ASP A 52 26.61 2.52 -1.92
CA ASP A 52 27.16 2.84 -0.58
C ASP A 52 26.04 3.31 0.39
N THR A 53 24.78 3.27 -0.04
CA THR A 53 23.62 3.74 0.73
C THR A 53 22.97 2.55 1.44
N THR A 54 22.76 2.66 2.75
CA THR A 54 22.07 1.61 3.52
C THR A 54 20.57 1.63 3.22
N PRO A 55 19.88 0.47 3.33
CA PRO A 55 18.43 0.43 3.09
C PRO A 55 17.64 1.36 4.05
N ASP A 56 18.15 1.60 5.25
CA ASP A 56 17.55 2.52 6.22
C ASP A 56 17.54 3.96 5.72
N GLU A 57 18.61 4.42 5.06
CA GLU A 57 18.67 5.76 4.47
C GLU A 57 17.66 5.91 3.33
N LEU A 58 17.53 4.89 2.48
CA LEU A 58 16.55 4.87 1.40
C LEU A 58 15.12 4.92 1.95
N LEU A 59 14.83 4.11 2.98
CA LEU A 59 13.53 4.09 3.64
C LEU A 59 13.20 5.44 4.27
N SER A 60 14.18 6.02 4.99
CA SER A 60 14.01 7.29 5.68
C SER A 60 13.81 8.46 4.72
N ALA A 61 14.45 8.44 3.54
CA ALA A 61 14.23 9.43 2.50
C ALA A 61 12.79 9.41 1.95
N VAL A 62 12.25 8.22 1.66
CA VAL A 62 10.88 8.08 1.13
C VAL A 62 9.85 8.49 2.19
N MET A 63 10.00 8.01 3.42
CA MET A 63 9.06 8.36 4.50
C MET A 63 8.98 9.87 4.74
N ARG A 64 10.13 10.56 4.76
CA ARG A 64 10.17 12.02 4.91
C ARG A 64 9.53 12.74 3.73
N ALA A 65 9.77 12.28 2.51
CA ALA A 65 9.19 12.87 1.31
C ALA A 65 7.66 12.71 1.29
N VAL A 66 7.14 11.52 1.61
CA VAL A 66 5.68 11.28 1.70
C VAL A 66 5.03 12.18 2.76
N LEU A 67 5.63 12.28 3.95
CA LEU A 67 5.09 13.15 5.01
C LEU A 67 5.05 14.62 4.60
N LYS A 68 6.07 15.07 3.87
CA LYS A 68 6.14 16.44 3.34
C LYS A 68 5.08 16.68 2.26
N ASP A 69 4.88 15.74 1.35
CA ASP A 69 3.97 15.89 0.22
C ASP A 69 2.49 15.87 0.66
N VAL A 70 2.15 15.02 1.64
CA VAL A 70 0.78 14.95 2.19
C VAL A 70 0.55 16.01 3.28
N GLY A 71 1.61 16.62 3.82
CA GLY A 71 1.51 17.62 4.88
C GLY A 71 0.96 17.08 6.21
N LEU A 72 1.13 15.77 6.45
CA LEU A 72 0.63 15.11 7.66
C LEU A 72 1.63 15.24 8.82
N ARG A 73 1.10 15.45 10.02
CA ARG A 73 1.90 15.40 11.25
C ARG A 73 2.25 13.95 11.57
N PRO A 74 3.52 13.63 11.89
CA PRO A 74 3.92 12.26 12.23
C PRO A 74 3.16 11.67 13.42
N SER A 75 2.66 12.50 14.33
CA SER A 75 1.87 12.08 15.50
C SER A 75 0.49 11.48 15.14
N LEU A 76 0.02 11.65 13.91
CA LEU A 76 -1.26 11.10 13.45
C LEU A 76 -1.12 9.68 12.87
N LEU A 77 0.11 9.21 12.64
CA LEU A 77 0.37 7.84 12.20
C LEU A 77 0.10 6.87 13.35
N GLY A 78 -0.82 5.94 13.13
CA GLY A 78 -1.13 4.88 14.11
C GLY A 78 -0.16 3.69 14.03
N ASP A 79 0.30 3.35 12.83
CA ASP A 79 1.21 2.23 12.60
C ASP A 79 2.03 2.46 11.32
N VAL A 80 3.21 1.83 11.25
CA VAL A 80 4.11 1.85 10.10
C VAL A 80 4.63 0.44 9.85
N CYS A 81 4.16 -0.18 8.77
CA CYS A 81 4.65 -1.47 8.33
C CYS A 81 5.68 -1.30 7.22
N CYS A 82 6.90 -1.77 7.47
CA CYS A 82 8.01 -1.73 6.51
C CYS A 82 8.46 -3.15 6.20
N MET A 83 8.53 -3.50 4.92
CA MET A 83 9.16 -4.73 4.49
C MET A 83 10.55 -4.39 3.94
N CYS A 84 11.58 -5.00 4.51
CA CYS A 84 12.94 -4.89 4.01
C CYS A 84 13.41 -6.30 3.65
N GLU A 85 13.61 -6.55 2.37
CA GLU A 85 14.30 -7.74 1.90
C GLU A 85 15.70 -7.32 1.46
N VAL A 86 16.70 -7.77 2.20
CA VAL A 86 18.10 -7.59 1.81
C VAL A 86 18.51 -8.82 1.00
N ALA A 87 18.46 -8.70 -0.32
CA ALA A 87 19.12 -9.65 -1.20
C ALA A 87 20.64 -9.41 -1.10
N VAL A 88 21.31 -10.18 -0.24
CA VAL A 88 22.78 -10.25 -0.13
C VAL A 88 23.35 -11.04 -1.29
#